data_AF-A0A424LPM1-F1
#
_entry.id   AF-A0A424LPM1-F1
#
_cell.length_a   1.000
_cell.length_b   1.000
_cell.length_c   1.000
_cell.angle_alpha   90.00
_cell.angle_beta   90.00
_cell.angle_gamma   90.00
#
_symmetry.space_group_name_H-M   'P 1'
#
loop_
_entity.id
_entity.type
_entity.pdbx_description
1 polymer ?
#
loop_
_entity_poly.entity_id
_entity_poly.type
_entity_poly.pdbx_seq_one_letter_code
_entity_poly.pdbx_strand_id
1 'polypeptide(L)'
;MHIEILTLKNCGQNIMYNSTVKKLHIELTNRCNAGCPACVRTGVFAGGLDDHMINAGFHDLSLDDIKRIHSGLPDLNAVHLCGNLGDPAVCPEFKEIVQYFTSNDIFVSVSTNGAPRTPQYWVEMVHPKLYIQWHIDGDEDTNHIYRVGTNYHKIIANAKAFNEAGGRSKWIFIPFEHNEHVIEKCREEAKKNGFVSFDVKKSYRINTPQGVNERGKKSGVVLNHPKNPDLNNPFIYDKSVVREVECRVVHKEEMYVACDGDVYPCCWWGIHYWYYKYDAKVRDYTVERFNYLVDFDLNIHTTDIQSIIDGYETKREILELIWEEKRFHICNRNCGSKKWLDRMIKGKLVE
;
A
#
# COMPACT_ATOMS: atom_id res chain seq x y z
N MET A 1 -11.57 20.53 38.84
CA MET A 1 -12.52 21.17 37.92
C MET A 1 -13.00 20.08 36.98
N HIS A 2 -14.14 19.50 37.30
CA HIS A 2 -14.73 18.37 36.56
C HIS A 2 -15.10 18.84 35.16
N ILE A 3 -14.57 18.16 34.14
CA ILE A 3 -15.05 18.29 32.77
C ILE A 3 -16.20 17.30 32.64
N GLU A 4 -17.42 17.83 32.64
CA GLU A 4 -18.62 17.08 32.31
C GLU A 4 -18.52 16.58 30.87
N ILE A 5 -18.56 15.26 30.71
CA ILE A 5 -18.69 14.58 29.42
C ILE A 5 -20.12 14.85 28.93
N LEU A 6 -20.26 15.85 28.06
CA LEU A 6 -21.49 16.11 27.32
C LEU A 6 -21.77 14.93 26.38
N THR A 7 -22.65 14.05 26.84
CA THR A 7 -23.25 12.95 26.08
C THR A 7 -24.32 13.53 25.16
N LEU A 8 -23.97 13.88 23.91
CA LEU A 8 -24.94 14.16 22.85
C LEU A 8 -24.35 13.92 21.44
N LYS A 9 -24.67 12.76 20.84
CA LYS A 9 -25.50 12.65 19.61
C LYS A 9 -25.37 11.27 18.96
N ASN A 10 -26.42 10.46 19.12
CA ASN A 10 -26.77 9.35 18.22
C ASN A 10 -27.16 9.91 16.84
N CYS A 11 -26.20 10.12 15.96
CA CYS A 11 -26.43 10.46 14.56
C CYS A 11 -25.59 9.52 13.68
N GLY A 12 -26.09 8.31 13.41
CA GLY A 12 -25.57 7.36 12.40
C GLY A 12 -24.06 7.38 12.18
N GLN A 13 -23.26 7.27 13.24
CA GLN A 13 -21.83 7.54 13.19
C GLN A 13 -21.09 6.43 12.44
N ASN A 14 -20.25 6.85 11.49
CA ASN A 14 -19.27 6.04 10.79
C ASN A 14 -18.07 5.85 11.75
N ILE A 15 -18.13 4.82 12.58
CA ILE A 15 -17.20 4.57 13.69
C ILE A 15 -15.87 4.01 13.17
N MET A 16 -14.72 4.59 13.54
CA MET A 16 -13.39 4.19 13.01
C MET A 16 -13.01 2.75 13.33
N TYR A 17 -13.42 2.27 14.49
CA TYR A 17 -13.22 0.91 14.92
C TYR A 17 -14.56 0.44 15.45
N ASN A 18 -15.12 -0.64 14.92
CA ASN A 18 -15.84 -1.56 15.78
C ASN A 18 -14.90 -2.77 15.92
N SER A 19 -15.02 -3.53 16.99
CA SER A 19 -14.15 -4.68 17.28
C SER A 19 -14.12 -5.76 16.17
N THR A 20 -14.92 -5.66 15.11
CA THR A 20 -14.99 -6.64 14.03
C THR A 20 -14.05 -6.28 12.87
N VAL A 21 -12.74 -6.47 13.06
CA VAL A 21 -11.78 -6.46 11.95
C VAL A 21 -11.99 -7.72 11.10
N LYS A 22 -12.55 -7.55 9.90
CA LYS A 22 -12.82 -8.66 8.98
C LYS A 22 -11.79 -8.81 7.87
N LYS A 23 -10.92 -7.79 7.70
CA LYS A 23 -9.93 -7.76 6.63
C LYS A 23 -8.57 -7.28 7.12
N LEU A 24 -7.51 -7.81 6.53
CA LEU A 24 -6.15 -7.30 6.73
C LEU A 24 -5.49 -6.93 5.40
N HIS A 25 -4.81 -5.79 5.38
CA HIS A 25 -3.81 -5.45 4.39
C HIS A 25 -2.44 -5.78 4.98
N ILE A 26 -1.76 -6.78 4.43
CA ILE A 26 -0.53 -7.31 5.02
C ILE A 26 0.65 -7.03 4.08
N GLU A 27 1.64 -6.33 4.59
CA GLU A 27 2.96 -6.19 3.98
C GLU A 27 3.84 -7.35 4.47
N LEU A 28 3.89 -8.46 3.73
CA LEU A 28 4.62 -9.66 4.17
C LEU A 28 6.14 -9.46 4.25
N THR A 29 6.70 -8.54 3.47
CA THR A 29 8.14 -8.32 3.37
C THR A 29 8.43 -6.92 2.85
N ASN A 30 9.57 -6.34 3.23
CA ASN A 30 10.11 -5.13 2.58
C ASN A 30 11.11 -5.44 1.44
N ARG A 31 11.25 -6.72 1.06
CA ARG A 31 12.03 -7.15 -0.09
C ARG A 31 11.24 -7.00 -1.37
N CYS A 32 11.92 -6.64 -2.45
CA CYS A 32 11.37 -6.77 -3.80
C CYS A 32 12.49 -6.68 -4.85
N ASN A 33 12.34 -7.49 -5.90
CA ASN A 33 13.29 -7.63 -7.00
C ASN A 33 13.28 -6.47 -8.00
N ALA A 34 12.23 -5.64 -7.99
CA ALA A 34 12.11 -4.50 -8.89
C ALA A 34 12.67 -3.20 -8.27
N GLY A 35 13.30 -2.38 -9.11
CA GLY A 35 13.86 -1.07 -8.77
C GLY A 35 13.04 0.09 -9.32
N CYS A 36 11.72 0.10 -9.06
CA CYS A 36 10.80 1.02 -9.73
C CYS A 36 11.10 2.50 -9.39
N PRO A 37 11.32 3.40 -10.37
CA PRO A 37 11.86 4.75 -10.12
C PRO A 37 11.05 5.66 -9.18
N ALA A 38 9.72 5.48 -9.14
CA ALA A 38 8.84 6.23 -8.24
C ALA A 38 8.36 5.43 -7.02
N CYS A 39 8.99 4.29 -6.73
CA CYS A 39 8.71 3.53 -5.52
C CYS A 39 9.39 4.19 -4.32
N VAL A 40 8.71 4.14 -3.17
CA VAL A 40 9.26 4.64 -1.90
C VAL A 40 10.57 3.94 -1.52
N ARG A 41 10.76 2.69 -1.97
CA ARG A 41 11.94 1.87 -1.68
C ARG A 41 13.20 2.27 -2.44
N THR A 42 13.03 2.93 -3.60
CA THR A 42 14.13 3.16 -4.54
C THR A 42 14.82 4.48 -4.24
N GLY A 43 16.13 4.40 -4.05
CA GLY A 43 17.03 5.48 -3.67
C GLY A 43 17.55 6.32 -4.85
N VAL A 44 18.76 6.85 -4.70
CA VAL A 44 19.38 7.89 -5.56
C VAL A 44 20.03 7.39 -6.86
N PHE A 45 19.85 6.11 -7.19
CA PHE A 45 20.18 5.54 -8.50
C PHE A 45 19.25 4.37 -8.80
N ALA A 46 19.05 4.05 -10.08
CA ALA A 46 18.19 2.95 -10.51
C ALA A 46 18.60 1.63 -9.82
N GLY A 47 17.67 1.02 -9.07
CA GLY A 47 17.92 -0.22 -8.32
C GLY A 47 18.59 -0.05 -6.95
N GLY A 48 19.04 1.15 -6.58
CA GLY A 48 19.53 1.43 -5.22
C GLY A 48 18.39 1.48 -4.21
N LEU A 49 18.65 1.04 -2.97
CA LEU A 49 17.70 1.19 -1.86
C LEU A 49 17.76 2.60 -1.27
N ASP A 50 16.62 3.06 -0.78
CA ASP A 50 16.50 4.28 0.01
C ASP A 50 17.12 4.10 1.41
N ASP A 51 17.59 5.20 2.04
CA ASP A 51 18.21 5.21 3.36
C ASP A 51 17.30 4.54 4.41
N HIS A 52 15.99 4.82 4.39
CA HIS A 52 15.04 4.21 5.33
C HIS A 52 14.86 2.69 5.12
N MET A 53 15.17 2.18 3.92
CA MET A 53 15.16 0.74 3.65
C MET A 53 16.46 0.11 4.15
N ILE A 54 17.60 0.78 3.95
CA ILE A 54 18.91 0.33 4.44
C ILE A 54 18.91 0.29 5.97
N ASN A 55 18.44 1.36 6.61
CA ASN A 55 18.41 1.49 8.07
C ASN A 55 17.46 0.50 8.73
N ALA A 56 16.36 0.16 8.07
CA ALA A 56 15.44 -0.86 8.58
C ALA A 56 16.07 -2.26 8.56
N GLY A 57 16.95 -2.54 7.60
CA GLY A 57 17.29 -3.92 7.26
C GLY A 57 16.11 -4.62 6.59
N PHE A 58 16.19 -5.94 6.48
CA PHE A 58 15.13 -6.73 5.87
C PHE A 58 14.24 -7.38 6.92
N HIS A 59 12.93 -7.26 6.71
CA HIS A 59 11.90 -7.86 7.55
C HIS A 59 10.98 -8.72 6.70
N ASP A 60 10.60 -9.86 7.24
CA ASP A 60 9.69 -10.84 6.64
C ASP A 60 8.76 -11.34 7.76
N LEU A 61 7.44 -11.30 7.55
CA LEU A 61 6.49 -11.97 8.44
C LEU A 61 6.52 -13.48 8.17
N SER A 62 6.66 -14.27 9.23
CA SER A 62 6.63 -15.72 9.15
C SER A 62 5.20 -16.26 9.10
N LEU A 63 5.03 -17.51 8.66
CA LEU A 63 3.76 -18.23 8.76
C LEU A 63 3.27 -18.34 10.21
N ASP A 64 4.17 -18.43 11.18
CA ASP A 64 3.79 -18.49 12.59
C ASP A 64 3.28 -17.13 13.11
N ASP A 65 3.83 -16.02 12.61
CA ASP A 65 3.24 -14.69 12.85
C ASP A 65 1.83 -14.61 12.27
N ILE A 66 1.63 -15.11 11.04
CA ILE A 66 0.33 -15.14 10.38
C ILE A 66 -0.69 -15.99 11.17
N LYS A 67 -0.30 -17.17 11.65
CA LYS A 67 -1.16 -18.02 12.48
C LYS A 67 -1.55 -17.33 13.78
N ARG A 68 -0.61 -16.66 14.43
CA ARG A 68 -0.85 -15.91 15.68
C ARG A 68 -1.83 -14.77 15.45
N ILE A 69 -1.62 -13.98 14.38
CA ILE A 69 -2.52 -12.92 13.96
C ILE A 69 -3.92 -13.47 13.72
N HIS A 70 -4.06 -14.52 12.92
CA HIS A 70 -5.36 -15.11 12.59
C HIS A 70 -6.07 -15.67 13.84
N SER A 71 -5.33 -16.26 14.79
CA SER A 71 -5.93 -16.75 16.04
C SER A 71 -6.59 -15.67 16.90
N GLY A 72 -6.11 -14.42 16.81
CA GLY A 72 -6.71 -13.26 17.46
C GLY A 72 -7.82 -12.60 16.65
N LEU A 73 -8.12 -13.07 15.44
CA LEU A 73 -9.10 -12.50 14.51
C LEU A 73 -10.00 -13.59 13.92
N PRO A 74 -10.90 -14.19 14.72
CA PRO A 74 -11.72 -15.32 14.27
C PRO A 74 -12.70 -14.98 13.14
N ASP A 75 -13.07 -13.71 12.98
CA ASP A 75 -13.98 -13.22 11.93
C ASP A 75 -13.26 -12.76 10.64
N LEU A 76 -11.94 -12.96 10.57
CA LEU A 76 -11.14 -12.61 9.40
C LEU A 76 -11.62 -13.40 8.18
N ASN A 77 -12.08 -12.72 7.13
CA ASN A 77 -12.60 -13.36 5.93
C ASN A 77 -11.87 -12.97 4.64
N ALA A 78 -11.03 -11.93 4.68
CA ALA A 78 -10.19 -11.57 3.55
C ALA A 78 -8.85 -10.96 3.97
N VAL A 79 -7.83 -11.21 3.15
CA VAL A 79 -6.54 -10.53 3.26
C VAL A 79 -6.11 -9.97 1.91
N HIS A 80 -5.50 -8.79 1.94
CA HIS A 80 -4.77 -8.22 0.81
C HIS A 80 -3.28 -8.25 1.12
N LEU A 81 -2.57 -9.18 0.50
CA LEU A 81 -1.11 -9.23 0.51
C LEU A 81 -0.60 -8.21 -0.51
N CYS A 82 -0.13 -7.05 -0.04
CA CYS A 82 0.35 -5.97 -0.90
C CYS A 82 1.56 -5.31 -0.27
N GLY A 83 2.56 -5.03 -1.10
CA GLY A 83 3.72 -4.31 -0.65
C GLY A 83 3.66 -2.82 -0.95
N ASN A 84 3.66 -1.97 0.07
CA ASN A 84 4.07 -0.57 -0.08
C ASN A 84 5.60 -0.46 -0.08
N LEU A 85 6.28 -1.35 0.65
CA LEU A 85 7.72 -1.43 0.88
C LEU A 85 8.37 -2.69 0.29
N GLY A 86 7.60 -3.64 -0.23
CA GLY A 86 8.13 -4.83 -0.90
C GLY A 86 7.22 -5.41 -1.97
N ASP A 87 7.39 -6.69 -2.21
CA ASP A 87 6.54 -7.52 -3.07
C ASP A 87 6.29 -8.82 -2.32
N PRO A 88 5.02 -9.16 -2.00
CA PRO A 88 4.70 -10.33 -1.19
C PRO A 88 5.26 -11.62 -1.79
N ALA A 89 5.37 -11.73 -3.11
CA ALA A 89 5.88 -12.94 -3.78
C ALA A 89 7.37 -13.20 -3.55
N VAL A 90 8.11 -12.23 -2.99
CA VAL A 90 9.52 -12.35 -2.60
C VAL A 90 9.68 -12.84 -1.16
N CYS A 91 8.63 -12.75 -0.32
CA CYS A 91 8.65 -13.32 1.03
C CYS A 91 8.99 -14.82 0.96
N PRO A 92 9.94 -15.33 1.78
CA PRO A 92 10.37 -16.72 1.73
C PRO A 92 9.21 -17.72 1.80
N GLU A 93 8.28 -17.51 2.74
CA GLU A 93 7.13 -18.38 3.05
C GLU A 93 5.83 -17.94 2.35
N PHE A 94 5.94 -17.19 1.25
CA PHE A 94 4.79 -16.62 0.55
C PHE A 94 3.73 -17.67 0.17
N LYS A 95 4.13 -18.80 -0.41
CA LYS A 95 3.21 -19.86 -0.84
C LYS A 95 2.51 -20.50 0.35
N GLU A 96 3.26 -20.79 1.40
CA GLU A 96 2.78 -21.41 2.62
C GLU A 96 1.76 -20.51 3.32
N ILE A 97 2.00 -19.19 3.35
CA ILE A 97 1.07 -18.19 3.89
C ILE A 97 -0.21 -18.11 3.04
N VAL A 98 -0.10 -18.06 1.71
CA VAL A 98 -1.27 -18.06 0.81
C VAL A 98 -2.11 -19.33 0.99
N GLN A 99 -1.45 -20.49 1.05
CA GLN A 99 -2.11 -21.78 1.24
C GLN A 99 -2.76 -21.88 2.63
N TYR A 100 -2.12 -21.33 3.66
CA TYR A 100 -2.71 -21.26 5.00
C TYR A 100 -4.03 -20.48 5.00
N PHE A 101 -4.03 -19.24 4.48
CA PHE A 101 -5.26 -18.44 4.45
C PHE A 101 -6.36 -19.10 3.62
N THR A 102 -6.04 -19.56 2.42
CA THR A 102 -7.03 -20.19 1.53
C THR A 102 -7.60 -21.50 2.09
N SER A 103 -6.81 -22.30 2.81
CA SER A 103 -7.27 -23.52 3.49
C SER A 103 -8.15 -23.25 4.71
N ASN A 104 -8.09 -22.04 5.27
CA ASN A 104 -8.98 -21.56 6.34
C ASN A 104 -10.17 -20.74 5.78
N ASP A 105 -10.53 -20.95 4.51
CA ASP A 105 -11.63 -20.28 3.81
C ASP A 105 -11.52 -18.74 3.70
N ILE A 106 -10.33 -18.18 3.93
CA ILE A 106 -10.08 -16.74 3.82
C ILE A 106 -9.78 -16.37 2.36
N PHE A 107 -10.44 -15.32 1.86
CA PHE A 107 -10.17 -14.78 0.54
C PHE A 107 -8.81 -14.05 0.51
N VAL A 108 -7.94 -14.42 -0.43
CA VAL A 108 -6.60 -13.85 -0.56
C VAL A 108 -6.50 -13.05 -1.86
N SER A 109 -6.25 -11.75 -1.75
CA SER A 109 -5.87 -10.89 -2.86
C SER A 109 -4.38 -10.57 -2.80
N VAL A 110 -3.64 -10.78 -3.89
CA VAL A 110 -2.19 -10.51 -3.95
C VAL A 110 -1.91 -9.40 -4.95
N SER A 111 -1.13 -8.39 -4.56
CA SER A 111 -0.52 -7.42 -5.49
C SER A 111 0.95 -7.75 -5.69
N THR A 112 1.35 -8.12 -6.91
CA THR A 112 2.76 -8.45 -7.22
C THR A 112 3.20 -7.83 -8.56
N ASN A 113 4.50 -7.56 -8.70
CA ASN A 113 5.13 -7.24 -9.99
C ASN A 113 5.24 -8.47 -10.91
N GLY A 114 4.97 -9.68 -10.38
CA GLY A 114 4.82 -10.90 -11.15
C GLY A 114 6.11 -11.56 -11.64
N ALA A 115 7.26 -10.89 -11.54
CA ALA A 115 8.53 -11.45 -11.95
C ALA A 115 9.13 -12.47 -10.96
N PRO A 116 8.85 -12.43 -9.64
CA PRO A 116 9.26 -13.49 -8.73
C PRO A 116 8.71 -14.86 -9.10
N ARG A 117 9.40 -15.90 -8.63
CA ARG A 117 8.99 -17.31 -8.73
C ARG A 117 8.89 -17.80 -10.18
N THR A 118 8.41 -19.04 -10.35
CA THR A 118 8.30 -19.75 -11.64
C THR A 118 6.83 -20.01 -11.97
N PRO A 119 6.49 -20.30 -13.24
CA PRO A 119 5.10 -20.61 -13.61
C PRO A 119 4.52 -21.75 -12.78
N GLN A 120 5.30 -22.82 -12.57
CA GLN A 120 4.89 -23.97 -11.76
C GLN A 120 4.61 -23.59 -10.29
N TYR A 121 5.41 -22.70 -9.71
CA TYR A 121 5.18 -22.20 -8.35
C TYR A 121 3.83 -21.49 -8.21
N TRP A 122 3.44 -20.71 -9.22
CA TRP A 122 2.14 -20.04 -9.25
C TRP A 122 0.98 -21.02 -9.47
N VAL A 123 1.14 -22.01 -10.36
CA VAL A 123 0.15 -23.07 -10.59
C VAL A 123 -0.19 -23.83 -9.31
N GLU A 124 0.81 -24.14 -8.49
CA GLU A 124 0.63 -24.85 -7.21
C GLU A 124 -0.17 -24.09 -6.15
N MET A 125 -0.39 -22.78 -6.33
CA MET A 125 -1.19 -21.96 -5.42
C MET A 125 -2.63 -21.75 -5.91
N VAL A 126 -2.97 -22.19 -7.13
CA VAL A 126 -4.31 -21.95 -7.69
C VAL A 126 -5.39 -22.47 -6.74
N HIS A 127 -6.29 -21.57 -6.36
CA HIS A 127 -7.39 -21.85 -5.44
C HIS A 127 -8.56 -20.89 -5.71
N PRO A 128 -9.83 -21.30 -5.55
CA PRO A 128 -10.99 -20.41 -5.77
C PRO A 128 -11.02 -19.15 -4.90
N LYS A 129 -10.39 -19.21 -3.72
CA LYS A 129 -10.23 -18.08 -2.79
C LYS A 129 -8.99 -17.22 -3.06
N LEU A 130 -8.16 -17.55 -4.06
CA LEU A 130 -6.98 -16.77 -4.44
C LEU A 130 -7.27 -15.91 -5.66
N TYR A 131 -6.91 -14.63 -5.57
CA TYR A 131 -7.02 -13.66 -6.64
C TYR A 131 -5.73 -12.85 -6.81
N ILE A 132 -5.12 -12.89 -7.99
CA ILE A 132 -3.86 -12.18 -8.24
C ILE A 132 -4.08 -10.88 -9.02
N GLN A 133 -3.45 -9.82 -8.56
CA GLN A 133 -3.32 -8.55 -9.27
C GLN A 133 -1.87 -8.44 -9.76
N TRP A 134 -1.68 -8.68 -11.04
CA TRP A 134 -0.37 -8.58 -11.71
C TRP A 134 -0.15 -7.13 -12.12
N HIS A 135 0.84 -6.46 -11.53
CA HIS A 135 1.17 -5.08 -11.87
C HIS A 135 2.22 -5.05 -12.97
N ILE A 136 1.77 -4.88 -14.21
CA ILE A 136 2.56 -4.91 -15.44
C ILE A 136 2.31 -3.58 -16.16
N ASP A 137 3.32 -2.73 -16.21
CA ASP A 137 3.16 -1.32 -16.60
C ASP A 137 3.71 -1.06 -18.01
N GLY A 138 3.37 -1.94 -18.94
CA GLY A 138 3.81 -1.87 -20.34
C GLY A 138 3.70 -3.20 -21.06
N ASP A 139 4.18 -3.23 -22.29
CA ASP A 139 4.51 -4.42 -23.06
C ASP A 139 6.02 -4.75 -22.96
N GLU A 140 6.52 -5.63 -23.82
CA GLU A 140 7.95 -5.99 -23.89
C GLU A 140 8.87 -4.76 -23.98
N ASP A 141 8.46 -3.77 -24.77
CA ASP A 141 9.27 -2.58 -25.08
C ASP A 141 9.14 -1.48 -24.02
N THR A 142 8.10 -1.50 -23.18
CA THR A 142 7.79 -0.38 -22.27
C THR A 142 7.78 -0.75 -20.79
N ASN A 143 7.48 -2.01 -20.42
CA ASN A 143 7.32 -2.39 -19.01
C ASN A 143 8.61 -2.17 -18.19
N HIS A 144 9.77 -2.46 -18.79
CA HIS A 144 11.06 -2.38 -18.11
C HIS A 144 11.47 -0.94 -17.74
N ILE A 145 10.86 0.08 -18.36
CA ILE A 145 11.15 1.50 -18.09
C ILE A 145 10.71 1.85 -16.66
N TYR A 146 9.50 1.45 -16.27
CA TYR A 146 9.02 1.64 -14.90
C TYR A 146 9.36 0.46 -13.98
N ARG A 147 9.18 -0.77 -14.44
CA ARG A 147 9.44 -2.00 -13.67
C ARG A 147 10.88 -2.48 -13.86
N VAL A 148 11.84 -1.61 -13.55
CA VAL A 148 13.28 -1.88 -13.68
C VAL A 148 13.67 -3.16 -12.95
N GLY A 149 14.44 -4.03 -13.61
CA GLY A 149 14.88 -5.31 -13.04
C GLY A 149 13.84 -6.44 -13.16
N THR A 150 12.72 -6.22 -13.84
CA THR A 150 11.75 -7.27 -14.17
C THR A 150 11.90 -7.72 -15.63
N ASN A 151 11.43 -8.93 -15.94
CA ASN A 151 11.41 -9.49 -17.29
C ASN A 151 9.97 -9.70 -17.73
N TYR A 152 9.54 -8.99 -18.79
CA TYR A 152 8.16 -9.02 -19.28
C TYR A 152 7.70 -10.44 -19.63
N HIS A 153 8.47 -11.18 -20.42
CA HIS A 153 8.13 -12.55 -20.83
C HIS A 153 7.95 -13.49 -19.65
N LYS A 154 8.81 -13.37 -18.63
CA LYS A 154 8.68 -14.14 -17.40
C LYS A 154 7.38 -13.81 -16.66
N ILE A 155 7.03 -12.53 -16.57
CA ILE A 155 5.80 -12.11 -15.91
C ILE A 155 4.58 -12.66 -16.65
N ILE A 156 4.54 -12.55 -17.98
CA ILE A 156 3.44 -13.08 -18.80
C ILE A 156 3.37 -14.61 -18.70
N ALA A 157 4.51 -15.32 -18.72
CA ALA A 157 4.54 -16.77 -18.52
C ALA A 157 3.98 -17.20 -17.16
N ASN A 158 4.32 -16.47 -16.09
CA ASN A 158 3.78 -16.71 -14.75
C ASN A 158 2.26 -16.50 -14.71
N ALA A 159 1.78 -15.35 -15.22
CA ALA A 159 0.36 -15.01 -15.20
C ALA A 159 -0.48 -15.96 -16.08
N LYS A 160 0.02 -16.28 -17.27
CA LYS A 160 -0.62 -17.21 -18.20
C LYS A 160 -0.78 -18.59 -17.58
N ALA A 161 0.30 -19.17 -17.03
CA ALA A 161 0.24 -20.49 -16.42
C ALA A 161 -0.74 -20.53 -15.22
N PHE A 162 -0.74 -19.48 -14.39
CA PHE A 162 -1.71 -19.36 -13.29
C PHE A 162 -3.16 -19.34 -13.80
N ASN A 163 -3.44 -18.56 -14.85
CA ASN A 163 -4.78 -18.45 -15.41
C ASN A 163 -5.23 -19.74 -16.12
N GLU A 164 -4.36 -20.38 -16.90
CA GLU A 164 -4.64 -21.64 -17.59
C GLU A 164 -4.92 -22.79 -16.62
N ALA A 165 -4.30 -22.77 -15.44
CA ALA A 165 -4.58 -23.72 -14.36
C ALA A 165 -5.90 -23.43 -13.61
N GLY A 166 -6.67 -22.42 -14.01
CA GLY A 166 -7.95 -22.05 -13.41
C GLY A 166 -7.87 -20.91 -12.38
N GLY A 167 -6.69 -20.31 -12.22
CA GLY A 167 -6.50 -19.15 -11.37
C GLY A 167 -7.24 -17.91 -11.89
N ARG A 168 -7.74 -17.08 -10.96
CA ARG A 168 -8.41 -15.82 -11.31
C ARG A 168 -7.47 -14.66 -11.08
N SER A 169 -7.21 -13.86 -12.11
CA SER A 169 -6.32 -12.73 -11.99
C SER A 169 -6.64 -11.56 -12.90
N LYS A 170 -6.12 -10.39 -12.55
CA LYS A 170 -6.20 -9.18 -13.36
C LYS A 170 -4.85 -8.56 -13.64
N TRP A 171 -4.80 -7.85 -14.75
CA TRP A 171 -3.68 -7.00 -15.12
C TRP A 171 -3.96 -5.58 -14.60
N ILE A 172 -3.05 -5.04 -13.81
CA ILE A 172 -3.05 -3.63 -13.38
C ILE A 172 -1.96 -2.88 -14.16
N PHE A 173 -2.35 -1.80 -14.82
CA PHE A 173 -1.48 -0.97 -15.64
C PHE A 173 -1.48 0.48 -15.13
N ILE A 174 -0.31 1.04 -14.82
CA ILE A 174 -0.13 2.46 -14.52
C ILE A 174 0.29 3.18 -15.81
N PRO A 175 -0.50 4.18 -16.27
CA PRO A 175 -0.16 4.94 -17.45
C PRO A 175 0.89 6.02 -17.15
N PHE A 176 1.86 6.13 -18.04
CA PHE A 176 2.89 7.15 -18.15
C PHE A 176 3.00 7.60 -19.61
N GLU A 177 3.66 8.72 -19.88
CA GLU A 177 3.92 9.17 -21.27
C GLU A 177 4.56 8.07 -22.12
N HIS A 178 5.52 7.33 -21.57
CA HIS A 178 6.29 6.33 -22.32
C HIS A 178 5.52 5.05 -22.64
N ASN A 179 4.36 4.79 -22.00
CA ASN A 179 3.61 3.54 -22.20
C ASN A 179 2.14 3.75 -22.57
N GLU A 180 1.62 4.98 -22.56
CA GLU A 180 0.18 5.21 -22.78
C GLU A 180 -0.30 4.70 -24.16
N HIS A 181 0.60 4.71 -25.15
CA HIS A 181 0.33 4.26 -26.51
C HIS A 181 0.15 2.73 -26.63
N VAL A 182 0.60 1.93 -25.65
CA VAL A 182 0.47 0.46 -25.68
C VAL A 182 -0.72 -0.06 -24.86
N ILE A 183 -1.52 0.81 -24.25
CA ILE A 183 -2.62 0.37 -23.36
C ILE A 183 -3.57 -0.61 -24.05
N GLU A 184 -4.00 -0.33 -25.29
CA GLU A 184 -4.97 -1.18 -25.97
C GLU A 184 -4.34 -2.50 -26.44
N LYS A 185 -3.09 -2.48 -26.89
CA LYS A 185 -2.29 -3.69 -27.15
C LYS A 185 -2.22 -4.57 -25.90
N CYS A 186 -1.89 -4.00 -24.74
CA CYS A 186 -1.83 -4.74 -23.48
C CYS A 186 -3.21 -5.26 -23.03
N ARG A 187 -4.30 -4.53 -23.33
CA ARG A 187 -5.67 -4.99 -23.04
C ARG A 187 -6.03 -6.22 -23.86
N GLU A 188 -5.70 -6.23 -25.15
CA GLU A 188 -5.88 -7.41 -26.01
C GLU A 188 -5.03 -8.58 -25.53
N GLU A 189 -3.77 -8.31 -25.16
CA GLU A 189 -2.86 -9.32 -24.63
C GLU A 189 -3.37 -9.92 -23.31
N ALA A 190 -3.95 -9.10 -22.43
CA ALA A 190 -4.59 -9.58 -21.21
C ALA A 190 -5.76 -10.53 -21.52
N LYS A 191 -6.59 -10.23 -22.53
CA LYS A 191 -7.67 -11.15 -22.94
C LYS A 191 -7.09 -12.48 -23.46
N LYS A 192 -6.06 -12.44 -24.30
CA LYS A 192 -5.42 -13.64 -24.86
C LYS A 192 -4.79 -14.53 -23.79
N ASN A 193 -4.26 -13.94 -22.72
CA ASN A 193 -3.59 -14.66 -21.63
C ASN A 193 -4.53 -14.98 -20.44
N GLY A 194 -5.86 -14.93 -20.65
CA GLY A 194 -6.84 -15.43 -19.69
C GLY A 194 -7.06 -14.56 -18.45
N PHE A 195 -6.65 -13.29 -18.47
CA PHE A 195 -6.95 -12.36 -17.37
C PHE A 195 -8.45 -12.03 -17.34
N VAL A 196 -9.05 -12.01 -16.15
CA VAL A 196 -10.49 -11.70 -16.00
C VAL A 196 -10.80 -10.22 -16.19
N SER A 197 -9.81 -9.35 -15.96
CA SER A 197 -9.94 -7.91 -16.22
C SER A 197 -8.58 -7.25 -16.47
N PHE A 198 -8.64 -6.06 -17.07
CA PHE A 198 -7.51 -5.17 -17.30
C PHE A 198 -7.88 -3.78 -16.78
N ASP A 199 -7.20 -3.32 -15.73
CA ASP A 199 -7.51 -2.08 -15.03
C ASP A 199 -6.38 -1.05 -15.27
N VAL A 200 -6.76 0.15 -15.71
CA VAL A 200 -5.84 1.29 -15.82
C VAL A 200 -5.89 2.10 -14.52
N LYS A 201 -4.79 2.12 -13.78
CA LYS A 201 -4.66 2.79 -12.48
C LYS A 201 -3.99 4.15 -12.64
N LYS A 202 -4.81 5.21 -12.74
CA LYS A 202 -4.35 6.61 -12.80
C LYS A 202 -3.55 6.97 -11.56
N SER A 203 -2.29 7.34 -11.74
CA SER A 203 -1.30 7.51 -10.66
C SER A 203 -0.78 8.93 -10.57
N TYR A 204 -0.23 9.28 -9.40
CA TYR A 204 0.51 10.52 -9.15
C TYR A 204 2.03 10.36 -9.26
N ARG A 205 2.49 9.15 -9.60
CA ARG A 205 3.90 8.79 -9.61
C ARG A 205 4.61 9.43 -10.80
N ILE A 206 5.18 10.60 -10.61
CA ILE A 206 6.08 11.25 -11.57
C ILE A 206 7.36 11.70 -10.86
N ASN A 207 8.36 12.10 -11.64
CA ASN A 207 9.57 12.71 -11.11
C ASN A 207 9.94 13.96 -11.94
N THR A 208 10.87 14.78 -11.44
CA THR A 208 11.32 15.99 -12.14
C THR A 208 11.99 15.63 -13.47
N PRO A 209 12.20 16.60 -14.38
CA PRO A 209 12.92 16.37 -15.63
C PRO A 209 14.34 15.79 -15.47
N GLN A 210 14.94 15.89 -14.29
CA GLN A 210 16.24 15.29 -13.96
C GLN A 210 16.12 13.86 -13.37
N GLY A 211 14.93 13.25 -13.47
CA GLY A 211 14.60 11.96 -12.89
C GLY A 211 14.54 11.98 -11.36
N VAL A 212 14.32 13.14 -10.75
CA VAL A 212 14.35 13.32 -9.28
C VAL A 212 12.95 13.16 -8.71
N ASN A 213 12.71 12.19 -7.83
CA ASN A 213 11.38 12.03 -7.22
C ASN A 213 11.05 13.20 -6.26
N GLU A 214 9.81 13.24 -5.75
CA GLU A 214 9.33 14.27 -4.79
C GLU A 214 10.22 14.44 -3.54
N ARG A 215 11.09 13.47 -3.24
CA ARG A 215 12.01 13.47 -2.08
C ARG A 215 13.43 13.92 -2.44
N GLY A 216 13.65 14.44 -3.65
CA GLY A 216 14.97 14.92 -4.06
C GLY A 216 15.92 13.82 -4.52
N LYS A 217 15.44 12.58 -4.76
CA LYS A 217 16.30 11.45 -5.15
C LYS A 217 16.28 11.20 -6.65
N LYS A 218 17.48 11.20 -7.27
CA LYS A 218 17.68 10.87 -8.69
C LYS A 218 17.41 9.39 -8.93
N SER A 219 16.57 9.04 -9.88
CA SER A 219 16.31 7.65 -10.26
C SER A 219 16.97 7.28 -11.59
N GLY A 220 17.46 8.26 -12.35
CA GLY A 220 18.03 8.07 -13.69
C GLY A 220 16.99 7.85 -14.80
N VAL A 221 15.73 7.57 -14.45
CA VAL A 221 14.61 7.42 -15.39
C VAL A 221 13.69 8.62 -15.24
N VAL A 222 13.29 9.26 -16.34
CA VAL A 222 12.30 10.35 -16.30
C VAL A 222 10.90 9.75 -16.47
N LEU A 223 10.02 10.04 -15.51
CA LEU A 223 8.63 9.60 -15.49
C LEU A 223 7.72 10.81 -15.64
N ASN A 224 7.14 10.94 -16.83
CA ASN A 224 6.19 12.00 -17.15
C ASN A 224 4.74 11.48 -17.10
N HIS A 225 3.84 12.42 -16.86
CA HIS A 225 2.41 12.18 -16.97
C HIS A 225 2.03 11.76 -18.40
N PRO A 226 1.02 10.88 -18.56
CA PRO A 226 0.38 10.65 -19.86
C PRO A 226 0.01 11.97 -20.55
N LYS A 227 0.21 12.05 -21.86
CA LYS A 227 -0.27 13.17 -22.69
C LYS A 227 -1.78 13.20 -22.74
N ASN A 228 -2.43 12.03 -22.68
CA ASN A 228 -3.88 11.96 -22.59
C ASN A 228 -4.36 12.40 -21.19
N PRO A 229 -5.08 13.54 -21.07
CA PRO A 229 -5.57 14.04 -19.80
C PRO A 229 -6.56 13.11 -19.10
N ASP A 230 -7.27 12.24 -19.83
CA ASP A 230 -8.18 11.27 -19.22
C ASP A 230 -7.45 10.18 -18.44
N LEU A 231 -6.17 9.95 -18.72
CA LEU A 231 -5.33 8.99 -17.99
C LEU A 231 -4.70 9.60 -16.73
N ASN A 232 -4.83 10.91 -16.56
CA ASN A 232 -4.27 11.62 -15.43
C ASN A 232 -5.21 11.55 -14.20
N ASN A 233 -4.60 11.46 -13.01
CA ASN A 233 -5.36 11.37 -11.77
C ASN A 233 -5.95 12.75 -11.41
N PRO A 234 -7.29 12.91 -11.34
CA PRO A 234 -7.92 14.21 -11.13
C PRO A 234 -7.58 14.84 -9.76
N PHE A 235 -7.21 14.05 -8.76
CA PHE A 235 -6.80 14.54 -7.44
C PHE A 235 -5.54 15.41 -7.48
N ILE A 236 -4.72 15.32 -8.53
CA ILE A 236 -3.52 16.13 -8.72
C ILE A 236 -3.87 17.53 -9.27
N TYR A 237 -4.88 17.60 -10.13
CA TYR A 237 -5.15 18.76 -10.97
C TYR A 237 -6.29 19.63 -10.45
N ASP A 238 -7.28 19.03 -9.79
CA ASP A 238 -8.39 19.79 -9.23
C ASP A 238 -8.14 20.15 -7.76
N LYS A 239 -7.27 21.15 -7.56
CA LYS A 239 -7.01 21.76 -6.25
C LYS A 239 -8.17 22.65 -5.78
N SER A 240 -9.23 22.82 -6.57
CA SER A 240 -10.36 23.70 -6.26
C SER A 240 -11.44 23.01 -5.43
N VAL A 241 -11.57 21.68 -5.55
CA VAL A 241 -12.57 20.90 -4.82
C VAL A 241 -12.09 20.60 -3.40
N VAL A 242 -12.88 21.02 -2.41
CA VAL A 242 -12.75 20.59 -1.00
C VAL A 242 -13.51 19.28 -0.83
N ARG A 243 -12.84 18.26 -0.30
CA ARG A 243 -13.39 16.93 -0.04
C ARG A 243 -13.20 16.60 1.41
N GLU A 244 -14.25 16.05 2.00
CA GLU A 244 -14.19 15.46 3.34
C GLU A 244 -13.31 14.22 3.30
N VAL A 245 -12.69 13.90 4.43
CA VAL A 245 -11.82 12.74 4.51
C VAL A 245 -12.72 11.51 4.69
N GLU A 246 -12.74 10.62 3.70
CA GLU A 246 -13.48 9.36 3.77
C GLU A 246 -12.58 8.25 4.33
N CYS A 247 -12.90 7.75 5.53
CA CYS A 247 -12.03 6.79 6.21
C CYS A 247 -12.16 5.39 5.64
N ARG A 248 -11.08 4.92 5.02
CA ARG A 248 -11.06 3.55 4.49
C ARG A 248 -11.20 2.49 5.57
N VAL A 249 -10.71 2.75 6.79
CA VAL A 249 -10.81 1.80 7.91
C VAL A 249 -12.27 1.60 8.28
N VAL A 250 -13.00 2.70 8.51
CA VAL A 250 -14.45 2.69 8.79
C VAL A 250 -15.20 1.91 7.72
N HIS A 251 -14.94 2.19 6.45
CA HIS A 251 -15.73 1.65 5.35
C HIS A 251 -15.38 0.21 4.97
N LYS A 252 -14.20 -0.29 5.33
CA LYS A 252 -13.70 -1.59 4.86
C LYS A 252 -13.56 -2.65 5.93
N GLU A 253 -13.63 -2.28 7.20
CA GLU A 253 -13.30 -3.17 8.34
C GLU A 253 -11.91 -3.78 8.15
N GLU A 254 -10.96 -2.97 7.65
CA GLU A 254 -9.61 -3.37 7.22
C GLU A 254 -8.55 -2.67 8.06
N MET A 255 -7.58 -3.44 8.58
CA MET A 255 -6.37 -2.92 9.23
C MET A 255 -5.10 -3.28 8.45
N TYR A 256 -4.01 -2.57 8.73
CA TYR A 256 -2.73 -2.79 8.07
C TYR A 256 -1.71 -3.42 9.02
N VAL A 257 -1.04 -4.49 8.58
CA VAL A 257 0.08 -5.11 9.28
C VAL A 257 1.35 -4.89 8.45
N ALA A 258 2.34 -4.23 9.04
CA ALA A 258 3.63 -3.97 8.43
C ALA A 258 4.55 -5.20 8.52
N CYS A 259 5.58 -5.25 7.66
CA CYS A 259 6.49 -6.40 7.60
C CYS A 259 7.38 -6.57 8.84
N ASP A 260 7.54 -5.52 9.65
CA ASP A 260 8.26 -5.53 10.91
C ASP A 260 7.36 -5.84 12.12
N GLY A 261 6.10 -6.23 11.88
CA GLY A 261 5.14 -6.64 12.91
C GLY A 261 4.27 -5.50 13.45
N ASP A 262 4.53 -4.25 13.09
CA ASP A 262 3.74 -3.11 13.54
C ASP A 262 2.35 -3.10 12.89
N VAL A 263 1.29 -2.92 13.68
CA VAL A 263 -0.10 -2.81 13.20
C VAL A 263 -0.54 -1.35 13.18
N TYR A 264 -1.16 -0.92 12.09
CA TYR A 264 -1.62 0.45 11.89
C TYR A 264 -3.07 0.49 11.37
N PRO A 265 -3.77 1.63 11.52
CA PRO A 265 -5.10 1.83 10.95
C PRO A 265 -5.18 1.49 9.45
N CYS A 266 -4.20 1.95 8.66
CA CYS A 266 -4.14 1.66 7.23
C CYS A 266 -2.71 1.79 6.70
N CYS A 267 -2.49 1.35 5.46
CA CYS A 267 -1.16 1.39 4.83
C CYS A 267 -0.54 2.79 4.72
N TRP A 268 -1.36 3.85 4.64
CA TRP A 268 -0.84 5.21 4.62
C TRP A 268 -0.21 5.60 5.96
N TRP A 269 -0.81 5.17 7.06
CA TRP A 269 -0.20 5.28 8.38
C TRP A 269 1.06 4.44 8.43
N GLY A 270 1.00 3.16 8.05
CA GLY A 270 2.16 2.28 8.05
C GLY A 270 3.37 2.84 7.31
N ILE A 271 3.18 3.38 6.10
CA ILE A 271 4.27 4.06 5.38
C ILE A 271 4.76 5.30 6.11
N HIS A 272 3.85 6.12 6.65
CA HIS A 272 4.24 7.33 7.35
C HIS A 272 5.11 7.02 8.57
N TYR A 273 4.73 6.00 9.36
CA TYR A 273 5.45 5.58 10.55
C TYR A 273 6.71 4.78 10.27
N TRP A 274 6.76 4.05 9.15
CA TRP A 274 8.01 3.45 8.68
C TRP A 274 9.13 4.49 8.56
N TYR A 275 8.85 5.65 7.94
CA TYR A 275 9.84 6.71 7.86
C TYR A 275 10.23 7.25 9.23
N TYR A 276 9.30 7.40 10.16
CA TYR A 276 9.66 7.87 11.51
C TYR A 276 10.57 6.88 12.24
N LYS A 277 10.33 5.58 12.07
CA LYS A 277 11.10 4.52 12.70
C LYS A 277 12.49 4.37 12.09
N TYR A 278 12.61 4.49 10.77
CA TYR A 278 13.82 4.11 10.03
C TYR A 278 14.51 5.23 9.22
N ASP A 279 13.89 6.40 9.07
CA ASP A 279 14.53 7.57 8.46
C ASP A 279 15.07 8.53 9.54
N ALA A 280 16.38 8.51 9.73
CA ALA A 280 17.07 9.36 10.70
C ALA A 280 16.79 10.86 10.52
N LYS A 281 16.44 11.31 9.30
CA LYS A 281 16.15 12.72 9.00
C LYS A 281 14.78 13.18 9.51
N VAL A 282 13.89 12.24 9.85
CA VAL A 282 12.50 12.51 10.21
C VAL A 282 12.26 12.37 11.74
N ARG A 283 13.25 11.83 12.47
CA ARG A 283 13.13 11.40 13.86
C ARG A 283 12.86 12.51 14.89
N ASP A 284 13.30 13.75 14.66
CA ASP A 284 13.27 14.80 15.70
C ASP A 284 11.93 15.56 15.89
N TYR A 285 11.09 15.70 14.86
CA TYR A 285 9.91 16.60 14.96
C TYR A 285 8.58 15.88 15.34
N THR A 286 8.57 14.56 15.40
CA THR A 286 7.33 13.77 15.23
C THR A 286 7.09 12.68 16.26
N VAL A 287 8.12 12.28 17.02
CA VAL A 287 8.01 11.30 18.11
C VAL A 287 7.03 11.77 19.18
N GLU A 288 7.06 13.05 19.57
CA GLU A 288 6.13 13.60 20.58
C GLU A 288 4.66 13.58 20.12
N ARG A 289 4.40 13.81 18.82
CA ARG A 289 3.03 13.77 18.26
C ARG A 289 2.50 12.35 18.10
N PHE A 290 3.39 11.37 17.89
CA PHE A 290 3.00 9.97 17.77
C PHE A 290 2.72 9.33 19.12
N ASN A 291 3.57 9.57 20.11
CA ASN A 291 3.42 8.99 21.45
C ASN A 291 2.09 9.38 22.10
N TYR A 292 1.49 10.52 21.77
CA TYR A 292 0.17 10.87 22.29
C TYR A 292 -0.99 10.06 21.66
N LEU A 293 -0.81 9.61 20.41
CA LEU A 293 -1.87 8.96 19.63
C LEU A 293 -1.80 7.44 19.69
N VAL A 294 -0.58 6.92 19.83
CA VAL A 294 -0.29 5.50 20.00
C VAL A 294 0.73 5.41 21.14
N ASP A 295 0.20 5.38 22.37
CA ASP A 295 0.96 5.21 23.63
C ASP A 295 0.95 3.75 24.11
N PHE A 296 0.50 2.83 23.27
CA PHE A 296 0.46 1.39 23.53
C PHE A 296 1.41 0.65 22.58
N ASP A 297 1.77 -0.58 22.96
CA ASP A 297 2.58 -1.45 22.11
C ASP A 297 1.73 -1.97 20.94
N LEU A 298 2.19 -1.69 19.72
CA LEU A 298 1.48 -1.97 18.47
C LEU A 298 2.12 -3.10 17.66
N ASN A 299 3.11 -3.80 18.21
CA ASN A 299 3.86 -4.82 17.50
C ASN A 299 3.39 -6.25 17.85
N ILE A 300 3.07 -7.04 16.83
CA ILE A 300 2.54 -8.41 16.98
C ILE A 300 3.53 -9.41 17.60
N HIS A 301 4.83 -9.08 17.64
CA HIS A 301 5.84 -9.93 18.27
C HIS A 301 5.88 -9.77 19.80
N THR A 302 5.32 -8.70 20.33
CA THR A 302 5.31 -8.37 21.76
C THR A 302 3.91 -8.26 22.35
N THR A 303 2.90 -8.00 21.53
CA THR A 303 1.49 -7.85 21.95
C THR A 303 0.57 -8.62 21.00
N ASP A 304 -0.47 -9.29 21.52
CA ASP A 304 -1.45 -9.97 20.66
C ASP A 304 -2.30 -8.97 19.87
N ILE A 305 -2.75 -9.36 18.68
CA ILE A 305 -3.42 -8.42 17.77
C ILE A 305 -4.74 -7.87 18.32
N GLN A 306 -5.44 -8.63 19.16
CA GLN A 306 -6.68 -8.17 19.77
C GLN A 306 -6.40 -7.03 20.76
N SER A 307 -5.39 -7.18 21.62
CA SER A 307 -4.94 -6.11 22.52
C SER A 307 -4.51 -4.84 21.77
N ILE A 308 -3.88 -4.98 20.60
CA ILE A 308 -3.52 -3.83 19.76
C ILE A 308 -4.77 -3.12 19.21
N ILE A 309 -5.76 -3.88 18.76
CA ILE A 309 -7.06 -3.36 18.28
C ILE A 309 -7.80 -2.64 19.41
N ASP A 310 -7.84 -3.25 20.59
CA ASP A 310 -8.45 -2.68 21.79
C ASP A 310 -7.76 -1.35 22.15
N GLY A 311 -6.42 -1.27 22.00
CA GLY A 311 -5.64 -0.04 22.12
C GLY A 311 -6.15 1.07 21.21
N TYR A 312 -6.33 0.80 19.91
CA TYR A 312 -6.91 1.75 18.97
C TYR A 312 -8.36 2.13 19.32
N GLU A 313 -9.17 1.17 19.79
CA GLU A 313 -10.53 1.42 20.24
C GLU A 313 -10.56 2.39 21.44
N THR A 314 -9.66 2.24 22.42
CA THR A 314 -9.59 3.17 23.56
C THR A 314 -9.24 4.60 23.16
N LYS A 315 -8.55 4.78 22.03
CA LYS A 315 -8.17 6.10 21.48
C LYS A 315 -9.14 6.64 20.45
N ARG A 316 -10.23 5.93 20.17
CA ARG A 316 -11.17 6.25 19.09
C ARG A 316 -11.62 7.70 19.08
N GLU A 317 -12.14 8.20 20.21
CA GLU A 317 -12.69 9.56 20.29
C GLU A 317 -11.65 10.63 19.91
N ILE A 318 -10.39 10.44 20.33
CA ILE A 318 -9.29 11.34 20.01
C ILE A 318 -8.93 11.22 18.52
N LEU A 319 -8.86 10.00 17.99
CA LEU A 319 -8.57 9.75 16.57
C LEU A 319 -9.64 10.34 15.65
N GLU A 320 -10.92 10.20 16.02
CA GLU A 320 -12.07 10.78 15.33
C GLU A 320 -12.07 12.31 15.42
N LEU A 321 -11.83 12.89 16.59
CA LEU A 321 -11.73 14.35 16.75
C LEU A 321 -10.61 14.95 15.88
N ILE A 322 -9.43 14.34 15.86
CA ILE A 322 -8.29 14.82 15.06
C ILE A 322 -8.59 14.66 13.56
N TRP A 323 -9.36 13.66 13.18
CA TRP A 323 -9.86 13.46 11.82
C TRP A 323 -10.84 14.56 11.41
N GLU A 324 -11.88 14.78 12.21
CA GLU A 324 -12.91 15.82 11.99
C GLU A 324 -12.29 17.21 11.88
N GLU A 325 -11.33 17.51 12.76
CA GLU A 325 -10.55 18.75 12.76
C GLU A 325 -9.51 18.83 11.63
N LYS A 326 -9.41 17.81 10.78
CA LYS A 326 -8.44 17.72 9.68
C LYS A 326 -7.00 17.97 10.16
N ARG A 327 -6.63 17.43 11.31
CA ARG A 327 -5.29 17.56 11.89
C ARG A 327 -4.35 16.42 11.50
N PHE A 328 -4.89 15.30 11.02
CA PHE A 328 -4.10 14.22 10.42
C PHE A 328 -3.64 14.57 8.99
N HIS A 329 -2.44 15.13 8.90
CA HIS A 329 -1.81 15.45 7.61
C HIS A 329 -1.79 14.27 6.63
N ILE A 330 -1.50 13.05 7.10
CA ILE A 330 -1.47 11.86 6.25
C ILE A 330 -2.86 11.50 5.69
N CYS A 331 -3.91 11.62 6.51
CA CYS A 331 -5.29 11.39 6.08
C CYS A 331 -5.75 12.48 5.10
N ASN A 332 -5.44 13.74 5.39
CA ASN A 332 -5.75 14.86 4.49
C ASN A 332 -5.05 14.77 3.14
N ARG A 333 -3.83 14.21 3.09
CA ARG A 333 -3.07 14.03 1.85
C ARG A 333 -3.68 12.94 0.97
N ASN A 334 -4.08 11.81 1.57
CA ASN A 334 -4.40 10.58 0.84
C ASN A 334 -5.90 10.31 0.69
N CYS A 335 -6.71 10.77 1.64
CA CYS A 335 -8.14 10.47 1.72
C CYS A 335 -9.03 11.72 1.75
N GLY A 336 -8.48 12.90 2.02
CA GLY A 336 -9.18 14.19 1.90
C GLY A 336 -8.65 15.04 0.74
N SER A 337 -9.24 16.22 0.54
CA SER A 337 -8.59 17.26 -0.25
C SER A 337 -8.51 18.58 0.53
N LYS A 338 -7.26 19.04 0.67
CA LYS A 338 -6.80 20.41 1.01
C LYS A 338 -6.56 20.75 2.50
N LYS A 339 -5.27 20.71 2.87
CA LYS A 339 -4.55 21.79 3.58
C LYS A 339 -3.03 21.80 3.32
N TRP A 340 -2.59 21.40 2.13
CA TRP A 340 -1.16 21.49 1.74
C TRP A 340 -0.71 22.89 1.29
N LEU A 341 -1.66 23.81 1.01
CA LEU A 341 -1.35 25.19 0.62
C LEU A 341 -0.88 26.07 1.81
N ASP A 342 -1.22 25.73 3.05
CA ASP A 342 -0.82 26.55 4.22
C ASP A 342 0.66 26.38 4.62
N ARG A 343 1.38 25.38 4.07
CA ARG A 343 2.82 25.19 4.32
C ARG A 343 3.72 25.72 3.22
N MET A 344 3.24 25.83 1.98
CA MET A 344 4.02 26.45 0.88
C MET A 344 3.79 27.95 0.74
N ILE A 345 2.77 28.52 1.42
CA ILE A 345 2.53 29.98 1.47
C ILE A 345 3.25 30.66 2.67
N LYS A 346 3.91 29.90 3.57
CA LYS A 346 4.84 30.49 4.56
C LYS A 346 6.23 30.79 3.97
N GLY A 347 6.24 31.33 2.74
CA GLY A 347 7.37 31.99 2.10
C GLY A 347 7.22 33.51 2.02
N LYS A 348 6.22 34.10 2.69
CA LYS A 348 6.20 35.52 3.00
C LYS A 348 6.24 35.69 4.52
N LEU A 349 7.46 35.84 5.02
CA LEU A 349 7.71 36.68 6.18
C LEU A 349 7.09 38.04 5.84
N VAL A 350 6.03 38.37 6.56
CA VAL A 350 5.55 39.74 6.68
C VAL A 350 6.42 40.34 7.78
N GLU A 351 7.15 41.41 7.43
CA GLU A 351 7.64 42.41 8.38
C GLU A 351 6.48 43.01 9.18
#